data_AF-A0A0J1DM43-F1
#
_entry.id   AF-A0A0J1DM43-F1
#
_cell.length_a   1.000
_cell.length_b   1.000
_cell.length_c   1.000
_cell.angle_alpha   90.00
_cell.angle_beta   90.00
_cell.angle_gamma   90.00
#
_symmetry.space_group_name_H-M   'P 1'
#
loop_
_entity.id
_entity.type
_entity.pdbx_description
1 polymer ?
#
loop_
_entity_poly.entity_id
_entity_poly.type
_entity_poly.pdbx_seq_one_letter_code
_entity_poly.pdbx_strand_id
1 'polypeptide(L)'
;MARGKSRIAIGFILIARAIVVGVAYYLVRYIPDLPSSFVAVFAGFLAFDVIVAMPKFSLRPKHWVQMVVVLLPRLSATALALTAGLALGALFGAVTKVGVPVVVGAVLCLGLAYSAAERIKGNISSYVGMISALSIFDRIVRLEKLGEAWWYDLGGPVLQLVYSTFVGLVMGWLVGVVVGVITRLFLPRGYRSVRSSAYERPLWMQPFRDVTRFGDDMVVMQVEVGDGAPIAYRTLAELKLASVYGIRVLSIYRTPQEVISPKGDDVVLPTDQLTVVLPAEQASALISLTKGREIDEQI
;
A
#
# COMPACT_ATOMS: atom_id res chain seq x y z
N MET A 1 7.51 24.40 9.04
CA MET A 1 8.63 23.41 9.13
C MET A 1 8.27 21.98 8.70
N ALA A 2 7.04 21.49 8.87
CA ALA A 2 6.67 20.09 8.57
C ALA A 2 6.75 19.69 7.07
N ARG A 3 6.42 20.60 6.14
CA ARG A 3 6.51 20.35 4.68
C ARG A 3 7.93 20.06 4.17
N GLY A 4 8.97 20.63 4.80
CA GLY A 4 10.37 20.44 4.40
C GLY A 4 10.91 19.05 4.73
N LYS A 5 10.58 18.52 5.91
CA LYS A 5 10.98 17.16 6.35
C LYS A 5 10.38 16.06 5.47
N SER A 6 9.16 16.28 4.95
CA SER A 6 8.51 15.34 4.02
C SER A 6 9.23 15.28 2.66
N ARG A 7 9.60 16.43 2.08
CA ARG A 7 10.32 16.44 0.79
C ARG A 7 11.68 15.73 0.86
N ILE A 8 12.43 15.90 1.95
CA ILE A 8 13.72 15.23 2.17
C ILE A 8 13.53 13.72 2.29
N ALA A 9 12.50 13.27 3.02
CA ALA A 9 12.20 11.84 3.16
C ALA A 9 11.73 11.20 1.83
N ILE A 10 10.92 11.90 1.01
CA ILE A 10 10.59 11.45 -0.36
C ILE A 10 11.86 11.33 -1.20
N GLY A 11 12.73 12.35 -1.20
CA GLY A 11 13.98 12.33 -1.95
C GLY A 11 14.88 11.16 -1.53
N PHE A 12 15.02 10.92 -0.23
CA PHE A 12 15.77 9.80 0.32
C PHE A 12 15.22 8.44 -0.13
N ILE A 13 13.90 8.25 -0.09
CA ILE A 13 13.26 7.01 -0.57
C ILE A 13 13.49 6.81 -2.07
N LEU A 14 13.42 7.87 -2.88
CA LEU A 14 13.67 7.78 -4.32
C LEU A 14 15.12 7.37 -4.62
N ILE A 15 16.10 7.94 -3.90
CA ILE A 15 17.51 7.56 -4.00
C ILE A 15 17.70 6.10 -3.58
N ALA A 16 17.16 5.71 -2.42
CA ALA A 16 17.25 4.34 -1.94
C ALA A 16 16.63 3.34 -2.93
N ARG A 17 15.49 3.70 -3.54
CA ARG A 17 14.82 2.91 -4.58
C ARG A 17 15.70 2.78 -5.83
N ALA A 18 16.38 3.84 -6.26
CA ALA A 18 17.34 3.76 -7.37
C ALA A 18 18.54 2.86 -7.04
N ILE A 19 19.04 2.91 -5.79
CA ILE A 19 20.10 2.03 -5.31
C ILE A 19 19.65 0.56 -5.37
N VAL A 20 18.42 0.24 -4.96
CA VAL A 20 17.87 -1.12 -5.06
C VAL A 20 17.94 -1.63 -6.50
N VAL A 21 17.47 -0.84 -7.48
CA VAL A 21 17.53 -1.23 -8.90
C VAL A 21 18.96 -1.47 -9.36
N GLY A 22 19.83 -0.48 -9.12
CA GLY A 22 21.21 -0.52 -9.58
C GLY A 22 21.98 -1.70 -9.01
N VAL A 23 21.84 -1.94 -7.70
CA VAL A 23 22.52 -3.04 -7.00
C VAL A 23 21.93 -4.40 -7.40
N ALA A 24 20.60 -4.53 -7.48
CA ALA A 24 19.96 -5.78 -7.91
C ALA A 24 20.37 -6.17 -9.33
N TYR A 25 20.40 -5.21 -10.26
CA TYR A 25 20.89 -5.42 -11.61
C TYR A 25 22.39 -5.77 -11.62
N TYR A 26 23.22 -5.00 -10.93
CA TYR A 26 24.66 -5.20 -10.90
C TYR A 26 25.06 -6.60 -10.42
N LEU A 27 24.37 -7.13 -9.40
CA LEU A 27 24.64 -8.46 -8.84
C LEU A 27 24.27 -9.60 -9.80
N VAL A 28 23.31 -9.37 -10.69
CA VAL A 28 22.77 -10.39 -11.61
C VAL A 28 23.32 -10.20 -13.03
N ARG A 29 24.12 -9.15 -13.31
CA ARG A 29 24.61 -8.83 -14.67
C ARG A 29 25.40 -9.93 -15.38
N TYR A 30 26.04 -10.82 -14.61
CA TYR A 30 26.80 -11.95 -15.15
C TYR A 30 25.99 -13.23 -15.22
N ILE A 31 24.78 -13.22 -14.66
CA ILE A 31 23.84 -14.31 -14.79
C ILE A 31 23.17 -14.13 -16.14
N PRO A 32 23.23 -15.16 -17.02
CA PRO A 32 22.59 -15.08 -18.31
C PRO A 32 21.07 -14.94 -18.17
N ASP A 33 20.43 -14.55 -19.27
CA ASP A 33 18.98 -14.46 -19.45
C ASP A 33 18.31 -13.17 -18.93
N LEU A 34 17.47 -12.56 -19.79
CA LEU A 34 16.68 -11.37 -19.50
C LEU A 34 15.75 -11.51 -18.27
N PRO A 35 15.09 -12.67 -18.02
CA PRO A 35 14.21 -12.84 -16.87
C PRO A 35 14.93 -12.70 -15.53
N SER A 36 16.19 -13.15 -15.42
CA SER A 36 16.93 -13.11 -14.15
C SER A 36 17.12 -11.67 -13.67
N SER A 37 17.53 -10.77 -14.56
CA SER A 37 17.71 -9.35 -14.28
C SER A 37 16.38 -8.64 -13.96
N PHE A 38 15.33 -8.89 -14.73
CA PHE A 38 14.01 -8.31 -14.48
C PHE A 38 13.43 -8.77 -13.15
N VAL A 39 13.47 -10.08 -12.88
CA VAL A 39 12.96 -10.68 -11.65
C VAL A 39 13.74 -10.19 -10.44
N ALA A 40 15.06 -10.03 -10.54
CA ALA A 40 15.88 -9.46 -9.47
C ALA A 40 15.47 -8.02 -9.13
N VAL A 41 15.33 -7.15 -10.14
CA VAL A 41 14.89 -5.76 -9.93
C VAL A 41 13.49 -5.73 -9.33
N PHE A 42 12.57 -6.52 -9.86
CA PHE A 42 11.18 -6.56 -9.39
C PHE A 42 11.06 -7.09 -7.94
N ALA A 43 11.75 -8.18 -7.62
CA ALA A 43 11.78 -8.76 -6.29
C ALA A 43 12.40 -7.80 -5.27
N GLY A 44 13.48 -7.10 -5.65
CA GLY A 44 14.11 -6.08 -4.82
C GLY A 44 13.18 -4.91 -4.52
N PHE A 45 12.46 -4.42 -5.52
CA PHE A 45 11.45 -3.38 -5.31
C PHE A 45 10.34 -3.82 -4.37
N LEU A 46 9.79 -5.02 -4.59
CA LEU A 46 8.70 -5.54 -3.79
C LEU A 46 9.11 -5.68 -2.32
N ALA A 47 10.31 -6.21 -2.06
CA ALA A 47 10.85 -6.31 -0.71
C ALA A 47 11.09 -4.93 -0.08
N PHE A 48 11.72 -4.02 -0.82
CA PHE A 48 12.01 -2.65 -0.36
C PHE A 48 10.73 -1.89 0.00
N ASP A 49 9.74 -1.86 -0.91
CA ASP A 49 8.51 -1.11 -0.72
C ASP A 49 7.72 -1.61 0.50
N VAL A 50 7.69 -2.94 0.71
CA VAL A 50 7.03 -3.55 1.87
C VAL A 50 7.70 -3.12 3.16
N ILE A 51 9.03 -3.14 3.24
CA ILE A 51 9.77 -2.79 4.45
C ILE A 51 9.66 -1.29 4.75
N VAL A 52 9.81 -0.43 3.74
CA VAL A 52 9.69 1.02 3.90
C VAL A 52 8.28 1.39 4.38
N ALA A 53 7.24 0.68 3.96
CA ALA A 53 5.87 0.91 4.39
C ALA A 53 5.55 0.43 5.83
N MET A 54 6.40 -0.38 6.47
CA MET A 54 6.13 -0.91 7.82
C MET A 54 6.07 0.20 8.87
N PRO A 55 5.08 0.23 9.79
CA PRO A 55 4.89 1.36 10.71
C PRO A 55 6.00 1.53 11.77
N LYS A 56 6.57 0.43 12.26
CA LYS A 56 7.71 0.44 13.20
C LYS A 56 8.64 -0.71 12.84
N PHE A 57 9.90 -0.39 12.58
CA PHE A 57 10.96 -1.38 12.45
C PHE A 57 12.03 -1.06 13.48
N SER A 58 12.45 -2.06 14.24
CA SER A 58 13.64 -1.99 15.10
C SER A 58 14.36 -3.31 15.01
N LEU A 59 15.66 -3.34 15.34
CA LEU A 59 16.50 -4.54 15.32
C LEU A 59 16.08 -5.62 16.35
N ARG A 60 14.93 -5.47 17.01
CA ARG A 60 14.38 -6.49 17.90
C ARG A 60 13.88 -7.70 17.10
N PRO A 61 14.08 -8.93 17.59
CA PRO A 61 13.71 -10.15 16.88
C PRO A 61 12.21 -10.22 16.51
N LYS A 62 11.34 -9.62 17.33
CA LYS A 62 9.90 -9.54 17.06
C LYS A 62 9.55 -8.84 15.73
N HIS A 63 10.29 -7.80 15.34
CA HIS A 63 10.05 -7.10 14.07
C HIS A 63 10.59 -7.87 12.86
N TRP A 64 11.66 -8.65 13.04
CA TRP A 64 12.14 -9.57 12.01
C TRP A 64 11.13 -10.67 11.70
N VAL A 65 10.50 -11.25 12.73
CA VAL A 65 9.41 -12.23 12.54
C VAL A 65 8.24 -11.59 11.81
N GLN A 66 7.81 -10.37 12.20
CA GLN A 66 6.75 -9.65 11.48
C GLN A 66 7.11 -9.36 10.02
N MET A 67 8.36 -8.98 9.76
CA MET A 67 8.87 -8.75 8.41
C MET A 67 8.78 -10.02 7.55
N VAL A 68 9.23 -11.16 8.09
CA VAL A 68 9.11 -12.46 7.40
C VAL A 68 7.66 -12.83 7.16
N VAL A 69 6.78 -12.68 8.16
CA VAL A 69 5.34 -12.99 8.02
C VAL A 69 4.65 -12.16 6.93
N VAL A 70 5.06 -10.91 6.74
CA VAL A 70 4.46 -10.03 5.70
C VAL A 70 5.08 -10.25 4.33
N LEU A 71 6.38 -10.54 4.25
CA LEU A 71 7.11 -10.72 3.00
C LEU A 71 6.94 -12.12 2.39
N LEU A 72 6.98 -13.17 3.22
CA LEU A 72 6.99 -14.56 2.78
C LEU A 72 5.81 -14.91 1.87
N PRO A 73 4.55 -14.53 2.17
CA PRO A 73 3.42 -14.84 1.29
C PRO A 73 3.50 -14.18 -0.09
N ARG A 74 4.15 -13.01 -0.20
CA ARG A 74 4.27 -12.28 -1.46
C ARG A 74 5.40 -12.85 -2.32
N LEU A 75 6.50 -13.24 -1.67
CA LEU A 75 7.61 -13.90 -2.34
C LEU A 75 7.23 -15.29 -2.82
N SER A 76 6.51 -16.06 -1.99
CA SER A 76 6.00 -17.37 -2.40
C SER A 76 5.02 -17.23 -3.56
N ALA A 77 4.14 -16.21 -3.55
CA ALA A 77 3.26 -15.94 -4.68
C ALA A 77 4.03 -15.59 -5.96
N THR A 78 5.08 -14.77 -5.86
CA THR A 78 5.94 -14.41 -7.01
C THR A 78 6.71 -15.62 -7.55
N ALA A 79 7.24 -16.45 -6.65
CA ALA A 79 7.92 -17.70 -7.01
C ALA A 79 6.95 -18.70 -7.66
N LEU A 80 5.73 -18.84 -7.14
CA LEU A 80 4.70 -19.69 -7.73
C LEU A 80 4.28 -19.19 -9.12
N ALA A 81 4.14 -17.87 -9.31
CA ALA A 81 3.83 -17.28 -10.61
C ALA A 81 4.96 -17.53 -11.61
N LEU A 82 6.21 -17.40 -11.17
CA LEU A 82 7.39 -17.73 -11.97
C LEU A 82 7.36 -19.20 -12.42
N THR A 83 7.16 -20.13 -11.48
CA THR A 83 7.10 -21.57 -11.74
C THR A 83 5.97 -21.92 -12.68
N ALA A 84 4.78 -21.37 -12.46
CA ALA A 84 3.62 -21.59 -13.33
C ALA A 84 3.91 -21.12 -14.77
N GLY A 85 4.53 -19.94 -14.92
CA GLY A 85 4.96 -19.42 -16.21
C GLY A 85 5.98 -20.32 -16.89
N LEU A 86 7.03 -20.74 -16.18
CA LEU A 86 8.06 -21.65 -16.71
C LEU A 86 7.46 -23.00 -17.14
N ALA A 87 6.54 -23.56 -16.35
CA ALA A 87 5.88 -24.81 -16.67
C ALA A 87 5.00 -24.70 -17.94
N LEU A 88 4.20 -23.62 -18.04
CA LEU A 88 3.35 -23.37 -19.20
C LEU A 88 4.19 -23.09 -20.46
N GLY A 89 5.24 -22.29 -20.34
CA GLY A 89 6.13 -22.03 -21.46
C GLY A 89 6.88 -23.27 -21.93
N ALA A 90 7.30 -24.15 -21.01
CA ALA A 90 7.89 -25.44 -21.35
C ALA A 90 6.88 -26.34 -22.09
N LEU A 91 5.65 -26.42 -21.59
CA LEU A 91 4.55 -27.19 -22.18
C LEU A 91 4.24 -26.71 -23.61
N PHE A 92 3.93 -25.43 -23.78
CA PHE A 92 3.56 -24.88 -25.09
C PHE A 92 4.75 -24.81 -26.04
N GLY A 93 5.97 -24.60 -25.54
CA GLY A 93 7.19 -24.70 -26.32
C GLY A 93 7.36 -26.11 -26.91
N ALA A 94 7.21 -27.15 -26.08
CA ALA A 94 7.27 -28.54 -26.54
C ALA A 94 6.14 -28.86 -27.55
N VAL A 95 4.92 -28.39 -27.31
CA VAL A 95 3.78 -28.61 -28.20
C VAL A 95 4.00 -28.00 -29.60
N THR A 96 4.66 -26.84 -29.70
CA THR A 96 5.01 -26.27 -31.02
C THR A 96 5.98 -27.14 -31.81
N LYS A 97 6.79 -27.98 -31.15
CA LYS A 97 7.67 -28.95 -31.83
C LYS A 97 6.92 -30.14 -32.41
N VAL A 98 5.72 -30.43 -31.91
CA VAL A 98 4.87 -31.54 -32.38
C VAL A 98 3.98 -31.11 -33.58
N GLY A 99 4.04 -29.84 -33.99
CA GLY A 99 3.38 -29.35 -35.21
C GLY A 99 2.35 -28.22 -35.01
N VAL A 100 2.21 -27.68 -33.80
CA VAL A 100 1.36 -26.51 -33.56
C VAL A 100 2.02 -25.23 -34.08
N PRO A 101 1.30 -24.35 -34.80
CA PRO A 101 1.86 -23.09 -35.26
C PRO A 101 2.42 -22.25 -34.10
N VAL A 102 3.61 -21.67 -34.29
CA VAL A 102 4.33 -20.89 -33.26
C VAL A 102 3.46 -19.76 -32.71
N VAL A 103 2.69 -19.09 -33.57
CA VAL A 103 1.80 -17.99 -33.17
C VAL A 103 0.73 -18.46 -32.19
N VAL A 104 0.09 -19.60 -32.48
CA VAL A 104 -0.95 -20.17 -31.61
C VAL A 104 -0.35 -20.61 -30.28
N GLY A 105 0.81 -21.27 -30.31
CA GLY A 105 1.57 -21.65 -29.11
C GLY A 105 1.93 -20.45 -28.23
N ALA A 106 2.42 -19.37 -28.83
CA ALA A 106 2.82 -18.15 -28.11
C ALA A 106 1.63 -17.44 -27.47
N VAL A 107 0.50 -17.30 -28.20
CA VAL A 107 -0.72 -16.65 -27.70
C VAL A 107 -1.30 -17.44 -26.51
N LEU A 108 -1.40 -18.77 -26.63
CA LEU A 108 -1.89 -19.61 -25.55
C LEU A 108 -0.94 -19.62 -24.35
N CYS A 109 0.37 -19.71 -24.59
CA CYS A 109 1.39 -19.64 -23.55
C CYS A 109 1.26 -18.35 -22.74
N LEU A 110 1.25 -17.19 -23.39
CA LEU A 110 1.19 -15.90 -22.73
C LEU A 110 -0.14 -15.69 -22.00
N GLY A 111 -1.27 -15.97 -22.66
CA GLY A 111 -2.60 -15.80 -22.09
C GLY A 111 -2.86 -16.70 -20.87
N LEU A 112 -2.45 -17.97 -20.95
CA LEU A 112 -2.57 -18.91 -19.84
C LEU A 112 -1.58 -18.59 -18.73
N ALA A 113 -0.36 -18.14 -19.03
CA ALA A 113 0.59 -17.70 -18.02
C ALA A 113 0.08 -16.47 -17.25
N TYR A 114 -0.54 -15.51 -17.94
CA TYR A 114 -1.22 -14.38 -17.32
C TYR A 114 -2.35 -14.86 -16.39
N SER A 115 -3.28 -15.67 -16.92
CA SER A 115 -4.42 -16.18 -16.15
C SER A 115 -3.98 -17.04 -14.96
N ALA A 116 -2.90 -17.81 -15.09
CA ALA A 116 -2.36 -18.63 -14.00
C ALA A 116 -1.73 -17.74 -12.93
N ALA A 117 -0.95 -16.74 -13.33
CA ALA A 117 -0.32 -15.80 -12.42
C ALA A 117 -1.34 -14.94 -11.65
N GLU A 118 -2.45 -14.56 -12.28
CA GLU A 118 -3.52 -13.76 -11.66
C GLU A 118 -4.31 -14.55 -10.60
N ARG A 119 -4.48 -15.87 -10.79
CA ARG A 119 -5.18 -16.73 -9.82
C ARG A 119 -4.38 -17.00 -8.54
N ILE A 120 -3.08 -16.70 -8.52
CA ILE A 120 -2.23 -16.95 -7.35
C ILE A 120 -2.50 -15.89 -6.29
N LYS A 121 -3.07 -16.33 -5.17
CA LYS A 121 -3.38 -15.47 -4.02
C LYS A 121 -2.12 -14.80 -3.49
N GLY A 122 -2.14 -13.47 -3.41
CA GLY A 122 -1.03 -12.68 -2.90
C GLY A 122 0.02 -12.31 -3.95
N ASN A 123 -0.21 -12.63 -5.22
CA ASN A 123 0.64 -12.15 -6.31
C ASN A 123 0.46 -10.64 -6.51
N ILE A 124 1.57 -9.93 -6.71
CA ILE A 124 1.60 -8.49 -6.93
C ILE A 124 1.80 -8.17 -8.43
N SER A 125 2.32 -9.12 -9.22
CA SER A 125 2.60 -8.90 -10.63
C SER A 125 2.48 -10.16 -11.47
N SER A 126 1.54 -10.15 -12.41
CA SER A 126 1.41 -11.18 -13.43
C SER A 126 2.55 -11.14 -14.46
N TYR A 127 3.29 -10.02 -14.56
CA TYR A 127 4.39 -9.86 -15.52
C TYR A 127 5.52 -10.86 -15.30
N VAL A 128 5.81 -11.22 -14.05
CA VAL A 128 6.87 -12.19 -13.73
C VAL A 128 6.57 -13.56 -14.34
N GLY A 129 5.32 -14.03 -14.22
CA GLY A 129 4.89 -15.29 -14.83
C GLY A 129 4.83 -15.24 -16.36
N MET A 130 4.42 -14.11 -16.94
CA MET A 130 4.40 -13.93 -18.40
C MET A 130 5.80 -13.94 -19.01
N ILE A 131 6.75 -13.19 -18.43
CA ILE A 131 8.13 -13.11 -18.92
C ILE A 131 8.82 -14.47 -18.78
N SER A 132 8.60 -15.17 -17.66
CA SER A 132 9.18 -16.50 -17.48
C SER A 132 8.63 -17.49 -18.51
N ALA A 133 7.33 -17.46 -18.79
CA ALA A 133 6.69 -18.28 -19.82
C ALA A 133 7.22 -18.01 -21.24
N LEU A 134 7.30 -16.73 -21.64
CA LEU A 134 7.84 -16.37 -22.96
C LEU A 134 9.31 -16.74 -23.10
N SER A 135 10.12 -16.52 -22.07
CA SER A 135 11.56 -16.79 -22.14
C SER A 135 11.88 -18.26 -22.39
N ILE A 136 11.17 -19.18 -21.73
CA ILE A 136 11.37 -20.61 -21.93
C ILE A 136 10.72 -21.07 -23.24
N PHE A 137 9.57 -20.51 -23.61
CA PHE A 137 8.91 -20.79 -24.87
C PHE A 137 9.81 -20.44 -26.07
N ASP A 138 10.33 -19.21 -26.12
CA ASP A 138 11.22 -18.75 -27.19
C ASP A 138 12.49 -19.59 -27.28
N ARG A 139 13.03 -20.01 -26.13
CA ARG A 139 14.22 -20.85 -26.07
C ARG A 139 13.96 -22.23 -26.67
N ILE A 140 12.82 -22.84 -26.36
CA ILE A 140 12.42 -24.14 -26.91
C ILE A 140 12.11 -24.05 -28.40
N VAL A 141 11.39 -23.01 -28.83
CA VAL A 141 11.04 -22.79 -30.25
C VAL A 141 12.28 -22.65 -31.12
N ARG A 142 13.35 -22.03 -30.61
CA ARG A 142 14.62 -21.84 -31.35
C ARG A 142 15.46 -23.11 -31.53
N LEU A 143 15.16 -24.20 -30.82
CA LEU A 143 15.89 -25.47 -31.00
C LEU A 143 15.57 -26.08 -32.38
N GLU A 144 16.58 -26.45 -33.18
CA GLU A 144 16.35 -26.90 -34.57
C GLU A 144 15.49 -28.18 -34.66
N LYS A 145 15.77 -29.21 -33.85
CA LYS A 145 14.95 -30.45 -33.71
C LYS A 145 15.14 -31.05 -32.31
N LEU A 146 14.11 -31.75 -31.82
CA LEU A 146 14.27 -32.63 -30.65
C LEU A 146 14.94 -33.92 -31.15
N GLY A 147 16.20 -34.15 -30.74
CA GLY A 147 16.90 -35.39 -31.04
C GLY A 147 16.35 -36.59 -30.24
N GLU A 148 16.93 -37.77 -30.42
CA GLU A 148 16.59 -38.97 -29.62
C GLU A 148 16.84 -38.74 -28.11
N ALA A 149 17.77 -37.84 -27.76
CA ALA A 149 18.04 -37.37 -26.40
C ALA A 149 17.37 -36.02 -26.08
N TRP A 150 16.10 -35.84 -26.48
CA TRP A 150 15.31 -34.62 -26.29
C TRP A 150 15.37 -34.04 -24.85
N TRP A 151 15.49 -34.91 -23.85
CA TRP A 151 15.57 -34.55 -22.44
C TRP A 151 16.92 -33.90 -22.07
N TYR A 152 18.02 -34.23 -22.74
CA TYR A 152 19.33 -33.61 -22.55
C TYR A 152 19.39 -32.24 -23.25
N ASP A 153 18.88 -32.19 -24.48
CA ASP A 153 18.84 -30.99 -25.31
C ASP A 153 17.95 -29.90 -24.71
N LEU A 154 16.83 -30.30 -24.08
CA LEU A 154 15.95 -29.39 -23.35
C LEU A 154 16.39 -29.15 -21.91
N GLY A 155 16.85 -30.19 -21.22
CA GLY A 155 17.10 -30.20 -19.79
C GLY A 155 18.16 -29.18 -19.37
N GLY A 156 19.30 -29.14 -20.04
CA GLY A 156 20.38 -28.21 -19.72
C GLY A 156 19.96 -26.74 -19.81
N PRO A 157 19.48 -26.27 -20.98
CA PRO A 157 19.01 -24.90 -21.15
C PRO A 157 17.85 -24.53 -20.22
N VAL A 158 16.83 -25.39 -20.10
CA VAL A 158 15.67 -25.12 -19.24
C VAL A 158 16.09 -25.02 -17.78
N LEU A 159 16.92 -25.94 -17.29
CA LEU A 159 17.38 -25.94 -15.91
C LEU A 159 18.26 -24.72 -15.62
N GLN A 160 19.12 -24.33 -16.56
CA GLN A 160 19.92 -23.11 -16.44
C GLN A 160 19.03 -21.86 -16.32
N LEU A 161 17.98 -21.76 -17.13
CA LEU A 161 17.03 -20.63 -17.10
C LEU A 161 16.24 -20.58 -15.78
N VAL A 162 15.76 -21.75 -15.32
CA VAL A 162 15.07 -21.87 -14.04
C VAL A 162 16.01 -21.41 -12.92
N TYR A 163 17.22 -21.97 -12.88
CA TYR A 163 18.23 -21.63 -11.88
C TYR A 163 18.60 -20.15 -11.91
N SER A 164 18.92 -19.60 -13.08
CA SER A 164 19.31 -18.19 -13.25
C SER A 164 18.21 -17.24 -12.75
N THR A 165 16.96 -17.57 -13.04
CA THR A 165 15.81 -16.73 -12.67
C THR A 165 15.47 -16.82 -11.17
N PHE A 166 15.59 -17.99 -10.57
CA PHE A 166 15.42 -18.15 -9.11
C PHE A 166 16.57 -17.51 -8.33
N VAL A 167 17.81 -17.60 -8.81
CA VAL A 167 18.93 -16.86 -8.22
C VAL A 167 18.68 -15.36 -8.31
N GLY A 168 18.19 -14.88 -9.45
CA GLY A 168 17.76 -13.48 -9.61
C GLY A 168 16.72 -13.07 -8.56
N LEU A 169 15.68 -13.88 -8.36
CA LEU A 169 14.65 -13.65 -7.34
C LEU A 169 15.25 -13.50 -5.93
N VAL A 170 16.14 -14.43 -5.54
CA VAL A 170 16.77 -14.44 -4.21
C VAL A 170 17.71 -13.26 -4.03
N MET A 171 18.54 -12.95 -5.03
CA MET A 171 19.48 -11.82 -5.00
C MET A 171 18.74 -10.49 -4.94
N GLY A 172 17.71 -10.32 -5.77
CA GLY A 172 16.83 -9.15 -5.74
C GLY A 172 16.21 -8.95 -4.37
N TRP A 173 15.63 -10.02 -3.81
CA TRP A 173 15.06 -10.00 -2.48
C TRP A 173 16.07 -9.60 -1.40
N LEU A 174 17.25 -10.19 -1.39
CA LEU A 174 18.31 -9.88 -0.42
C LEU A 174 18.66 -8.39 -0.45
N VAL A 175 18.86 -7.83 -1.65
CA VAL A 175 19.14 -6.40 -1.83
C VAL A 175 17.98 -5.55 -1.31
N GLY A 176 16.76 -5.87 -1.71
CA GLY A 176 15.57 -5.12 -1.29
C GLY A 176 15.37 -5.14 0.23
N VAL A 177 15.66 -6.27 0.89
CA VAL A 177 15.62 -6.39 2.35
C VAL A 177 16.70 -5.55 3.00
N VAL A 178 17.95 -5.68 2.57
CA VAL A 178 19.09 -4.95 3.17
C VAL A 178 18.90 -3.44 3.02
N VAL A 179 18.64 -2.96 1.80
CA VAL A 179 18.45 -1.54 1.54
C VAL A 179 17.17 -1.03 2.21
N GLY A 180 16.09 -1.82 2.21
CA GLY A 180 14.83 -1.49 2.88
C GLY A 180 15.00 -1.33 4.38
N VAL A 181 15.73 -2.24 5.03
CA VAL A 181 16.04 -2.19 6.48
C VAL A 181 16.86 -0.94 6.79
N ILE A 182 17.93 -0.68 6.05
CA ILE A 182 18.77 0.52 6.21
C ILE A 182 17.89 1.76 6.07
N THR A 183 17.16 1.89 4.97
CA THR A 183 16.30 3.03 4.68
C THR A 183 15.26 3.24 5.78
N ARG A 184 14.66 2.15 6.29
CA ARG A 184 13.64 2.23 7.32
C ARG A 184 14.17 2.68 8.68
N LEU A 185 15.43 2.38 9.01
CA LEU A 185 16.06 2.86 10.25
C LEU A 185 16.27 4.38 10.26
N PHE A 186 16.48 5.00 9.09
CA PHE A 186 16.68 6.45 8.95
C PHE A 186 15.37 7.24 8.76
N LEU A 187 14.25 6.57 8.48
CA LEU A 187 12.97 7.25 8.28
C LEU A 187 12.28 7.57 9.62
N PRO A 188 11.77 8.80 9.81
CA PRO A 188 10.98 9.15 10.98
C PRO A 188 9.70 8.31 11.07
N ARG A 189 9.24 8.06 12.31
CA ARG A 189 8.06 7.23 12.59
C ARG A 189 6.88 7.61 11.68
N GLY A 190 6.26 6.62 11.04
CA GLY A 190 5.00 6.81 10.32
C GLY A 190 5.09 7.35 8.89
N TYR A 191 6.26 7.39 8.25
CA TYR A 191 6.35 7.79 6.85
C TYR A 191 5.62 6.79 5.93
N ARG A 192 4.52 7.23 5.29
CA ARG A 192 3.77 6.49 4.26
C ARG A 192 4.05 7.16 2.92
N SER A 193 4.62 6.40 1.96
CA SER A 193 4.76 6.91 0.60
C SER A 193 3.38 7.02 -0.04
N VAL A 194 3.06 8.19 -0.59
CA VAL A 194 1.77 8.55 -1.20
C VAL A 194 1.54 7.82 -2.55
N ARG A 195 2.49 6.98 -2.99
CA ARG A 195 2.51 6.37 -4.33
C ARG A 195 2.46 4.84 -4.35
N SER A 196 2.27 4.16 -3.23
CA SER A 196 1.95 2.72 -3.25
C SER A 196 0.44 2.55 -3.03
N SER A 197 -0.28 2.29 -4.12
CA SER A 197 -1.69 1.90 -4.14
C SER A 197 -1.97 0.57 -3.43
N ALA A 198 -0.94 -0.10 -2.91
CA ALA A 198 -1.06 -1.48 -2.45
C ALA A 198 -1.85 -1.63 -1.14
N TYR A 199 -2.05 -0.57 -0.34
CA TYR A 199 -2.84 -0.65 0.90
C TYR A 199 -3.46 0.70 1.29
N GLU A 200 -4.46 1.15 0.54
CA GLU A 200 -5.55 1.87 1.22
C GLU A 200 -6.15 0.89 2.23
N ARG A 201 -6.16 1.26 3.52
CA ARG A 201 -6.83 0.42 4.51
C ARG A 201 -8.30 0.32 4.11
N PRO A 202 -8.97 -0.81 4.37
CA PRO A 202 -10.42 -0.84 4.25
C PRO A 202 -11.04 0.33 5.03
N LEU A 203 -12.13 0.93 4.53
CA LEU A 203 -12.69 2.18 5.06
C LEU A 203 -12.88 2.17 6.59
N TRP A 204 -13.27 1.02 7.16
CA TRP A 204 -13.46 0.81 8.60
C TRP A 204 -12.18 0.84 9.46
N MET A 205 -10.99 0.80 8.84
CA MET A 205 -9.68 0.87 9.50
C MET A 205 -8.89 2.13 9.15
N GLN A 206 -9.46 3.00 8.29
CA GLN A 206 -8.87 4.30 7.98
C GLN A 206 -9.09 5.23 9.19
N PRO A 207 -8.05 5.93 9.68
CA PRO A 207 -8.23 6.98 10.68
C PRO A 207 -9.24 8.01 10.17
N PHE A 208 -10.16 8.47 11.04
CA PHE A 208 -11.23 9.39 10.66
C PHE A 208 -10.72 10.61 9.87
N ARG A 209 -9.57 11.18 10.25
CA ARG A 209 -8.91 12.29 9.54
C ARG A 209 -8.56 11.97 8.08
N ASP A 210 -8.13 10.74 7.80
CA ASP A 210 -7.70 10.33 6.46
C ASP A 210 -8.92 10.12 5.52
N VAL A 211 -10.08 9.76 6.07
CA VAL A 211 -11.34 9.57 5.33
C VAL A 211 -12.05 10.89 5.08
N THR A 212 -12.14 11.71 6.13
CA THR A 212 -12.98 12.91 6.12
C THR A 212 -12.40 14.04 5.29
N ARG A 213 -11.10 14.01 4.98
CA ARG A 213 -10.39 15.08 4.25
C ARG A 213 -10.70 16.47 4.81
N PHE A 214 -10.98 16.55 6.12
CA PHE A 214 -10.99 17.84 6.79
C PHE A 214 -9.61 18.45 6.58
N GLY A 215 -9.55 19.69 6.09
CA GLY A 215 -8.27 20.38 5.89
C GLY A 215 -7.46 20.39 7.18
N ASP A 216 -6.15 20.60 7.09
CA ASP A 216 -5.23 20.64 8.26
C ASP A 216 -5.65 21.71 9.31
N ASP A 217 -6.59 22.58 8.96
CA ASP A 217 -7.07 23.72 9.73
C ASP A 217 -8.38 23.47 10.49
N MET A 218 -8.93 22.25 10.44
CA MET A 218 -10.14 21.87 11.18
C MET A 218 -9.78 21.13 12.48
N VAL A 219 -10.51 21.45 13.54
CA VAL A 219 -10.36 20.83 14.87
C VAL A 219 -11.66 20.18 15.31
N VAL A 220 -11.55 19.14 16.15
CA VAL A 220 -12.67 18.54 16.87
C VAL A 220 -12.60 19.06 18.30
N MET A 221 -13.70 19.59 18.82
CA MET A 221 -13.79 20.12 20.17
C MET A 221 -15.05 19.61 20.86
N GLN A 222 -14.96 19.33 22.15
CA GLN A 222 -16.09 19.05 23.01
C GLN A 222 -16.31 20.27 23.89
N VAL A 223 -17.54 20.79 23.91
CA VAL A 223 -17.92 21.97 24.68
C VAL A 223 -19.20 21.71 25.46
N GLU A 224 -19.24 22.17 26.70
CA GLU A 224 -20.45 22.16 27.52
C GLU A 224 -21.22 23.47 27.30
N VAL A 225 -22.54 23.35 27.17
CA VAL A 225 -23.43 24.50 27.04
C VAL A 225 -23.80 25.00 28.42
N GLY A 226 -23.34 26.20 28.77
CA GLY A 226 -23.66 26.83 30.06
C GLY A 226 -25.12 27.29 30.16
N ASP A 227 -25.61 27.41 31.39
CA ASP A 227 -26.88 28.04 31.67
C ASP A 227 -26.87 29.50 31.17
N GLY A 228 -27.85 29.86 30.34
CA GLY A 228 -27.93 31.19 29.72
C GLY A 228 -27.00 31.41 28.52
N ALA A 229 -26.38 30.36 27.96
CA ALA A 229 -25.61 30.46 26.73
C ALA A 229 -26.48 30.99 25.56
N PRO A 230 -25.95 31.84 24.67
CA PRO A 230 -26.68 32.35 23.50
C PRO A 230 -27.31 31.28 22.60
N ILE A 231 -26.73 30.07 22.61
CA ILE A 231 -27.21 28.93 21.82
C ILE A 231 -28.26 28.07 22.52
N ALA A 232 -28.44 28.25 23.84
CA ALA A 232 -29.38 27.45 24.62
C ALA A 232 -30.83 27.72 24.20
N TYR A 233 -31.64 26.66 24.25
CA TYR A 233 -33.06 26.63 23.89
C TYR A 233 -33.36 26.98 22.43
N ARG A 234 -32.38 26.87 21.54
CA ARG A 234 -32.53 27.13 20.10
C ARG A 234 -32.26 25.87 19.28
N THR A 235 -32.94 25.77 18.15
CA THR A 235 -32.72 24.66 17.20
C THR A 235 -31.42 24.85 16.42
N LEU A 236 -30.77 23.76 16.00
CA LEU A 236 -29.57 23.85 15.16
C LEU A 236 -29.84 24.58 13.82
N ALA A 237 -31.05 24.48 13.28
CA ALA A 237 -31.49 25.19 12.08
C ALA A 237 -31.55 26.71 12.29
N GLU A 238 -31.99 27.18 13.46
CA GLU A 238 -32.00 28.60 13.82
C GLU A 238 -30.59 29.15 14.03
N LEU A 239 -29.72 28.36 14.68
CA LEU A 239 -28.37 28.79 15.01
C LEU A 239 -27.46 28.93 13.77
N LYS A 240 -27.78 28.22 12.69
CA LYS A 240 -27.06 28.29 11.39
C LYS A 240 -25.53 28.14 11.55
N LEU A 241 -25.09 27.36 12.53
CA LEU A 241 -23.68 27.21 12.90
C LEU A 241 -22.79 26.80 11.71
N ALA A 242 -23.32 25.90 10.86
CA ALA A 242 -22.59 25.38 9.72
C ALA A 242 -22.43 26.40 8.58
N SER A 243 -23.45 27.23 8.33
CA SER A 243 -23.42 28.19 7.21
C SER A 243 -22.79 29.53 7.58
N VAL A 244 -22.92 29.96 8.84
CA VAL A 244 -22.38 31.24 9.32
C VAL A 244 -20.93 31.09 9.83
N TYR A 245 -20.67 30.06 10.63
CA TYR A 245 -19.38 29.90 11.32
C TYR A 245 -18.58 28.68 10.82
N GLY A 246 -19.12 27.88 9.89
CA GLY A 246 -18.48 26.63 9.48
C GLY A 246 -18.43 25.56 10.56
N ILE A 247 -19.17 25.74 11.67
CA ILE A 247 -19.19 24.83 12.82
C ILE A 247 -20.24 23.75 12.58
N ARG A 248 -19.85 22.47 12.63
CA ARG A 248 -20.73 21.33 12.48
C ARG A 248 -20.84 20.54 13.77
N VAL A 249 -22.07 20.36 14.26
CA VAL A 249 -22.35 19.51 15.42
C VAL A 249 -22.42 18.05 14.96
N LEU A 250 -21.61 17.19 15.59
CA LEU A 250 -21.56 15.75 15.30
C LEU A 250 -22.46 14.95 16.23
N SER A 251 -22.49 15.32 17.51
CA SER A 251 -23.33 14.70 18.54
C SER A 251 -23.64 15.67 19.68
N ILE A 252 -24.76 15.41 20.34
CA ILE A 252 -25.19 16.08 21.56
C ILE A 252 -25.29 15.00 22.64
N TYR A 253 -24.39 15.04 23.62
CA TYR A 253 -24.45 14.16 24.77
C TYR A 253 -25.28 14.82 25.87
N ARG A 254 -26.45 14.23 26.14
CA ARG A 254 -27.39 14.66 27.17
C ARG A 254 -27.72 13.46 28.04
N THR A 255 -27.50 13.51 29.35
CA THR A 255 -27.87 12.36 30.19
C THR A 255 -29.40 12.31 30.33
N PRO A 256 -30.09 11.16 30.09
CA PRO A 256 -29.59 9.81 29.79
C PRO A 256 -29.60 9.41 28.30
N GLN A 257 -29.87 10.33 27.37
CA GLN A 257 -30.00 10.07 25.94
C GLN A 257 -28.99 10.85 25.08
N GLU A 258 -28.15 10.12 24.36
CA GLU A 258 -27.25 10.74 23.36
C GLU A 258 -27.99 10.93 22.02
N VAL A 259 -27.89 12.13 21.46
CA VAL A 259 -28.35 12.43 20.10
C VAL A 259 -27.17 12.32 19.14
N ILE A 260 -27.15 11.23 18.37
CA ILE A 260 -26.11 10.94 17.38
C ILE A 260 -26.55 11.51 16.02
N SER A 261 -25.71 12.31 15.38
CA SER A 261 -26.02 13.00 14.10
C SER A 261 -27.27 13.88 14.19
N PRO A 262 -27.22 14.96 15.00
CA PRO A 262 -28.36 15.83 15.21
C PRO A 262 -28.78 16.53 13.90
N LYS A 263 -30.08 16.70 13.74
CA LYS A 263 -30.77 17.35 12.63
C LYS A 263 -31.05 18.81 12.96
N GLY A 264 -31.59 19.54 11.99
CA GLY A 264 -31.87 20.97 12.14
C GLY A 264 -32.91 21.28 13.22
N ASP A 265 -33.84 20.37 13.48
CA ASP A 265 -34.91 20.47 14.48
C ASP A 265 -34.46 20.14 15.90
N ASP A 266 -33.24 19.60 16.09
CA ASP A 266 -32.72 19.33 17.41
C ASP A 266 -32.41 20.61 18.18
N VAL A 267 -32.93 20.67 19.42
CA VAL A 267 -32.79 21.81 20.32
C VAL A 267 -31.59 21.59 21.24
N VAL A 268 -30.71 22.59 21.29
CA VAL A 268 -29.60 22.65 22.23
C VAL A 268 -30.15 23.09 23.59
N LEU A 269 -29.88 22.32 24.64
CA LEU A 269 -30.27 22.63 26.02
C LEU A 269 -29.02 22.96 26.86
N PRO A 270 -29.19 23.71 27.97
CA PRO A 270 -28.11 23.84 28.94
C PRO A 270 -27.67 22.49 29.47
N THR A 271 -26.40 22.39 29.87
CA THR A 271 -25.69 21.17 30.30
C THR A 271 -25.44 20.12 29.19
N ASP A 272 -25.90 20.38 27.96
CA ASP A 272 -25.52 19.54 26.82
C ASP A 272 -24.01 19.59 26.59
N GLN A 273 -23.41 18.44 26.28
CA GLN A 273 -22.05 18.38 25.76
C GLN A 273 -22.09 18.19 24.25
N LEU A 274 -21.69 19.24 23.52
CA LEU A 274 -21.65 19.25 22.07
C LEU A 274 -20.27 18.78 21.59
N THR A 275 -20.26 17.73 20.76
CA THR A 275 -19.07 17.38 19.98
C THR A 275 -19.16 18.05 18.63
N VAL A 276 -18.20 18.91 18.30
CA VAL A 276 -18.23 19.73 17.09
C VAL A 276 -16.95 19.59 16.27
N VAL A 277 -17.10 19.80 14.95
CA VAL A 277 -16.00 20.00 14.01
C VAL A 277 -16.07 21.44 13.52
N LEU A 278 -14.97 22.18 13.62
CA LEU A 278 -14.91 23.59 13.26
C LEU A 278 -13.54 24.00 12.73
N PRO A 279 -13.44 25.10 11.96
CA PRO A 279 -12.16 25.74 11.67
C PRO A 279 -11.49 26.17 12.97
N ALA A 280 -10.17 26.01 13.08
CA ALA A 280 -9.39 26.36 14.28
C ALA A 280 -9.57 27.84 14.68
N GLU A 281 -9.74 28.73 13.69
CA GLU A 281 -10.00 30.17 13.89
C GLU A 281 -11.36 30.47 14.56
N GLN A 282 -12.32 29.55 14.51
CA GLN A 282 -13.67 29.71 15.08
C GLN A 282 -13.80 29.13 16.50
N ALA A 283 -12.71 28.61 17.08
CA ALA A 283 -12.75 27.99 18.41
C ALA A 283 -13.16 28.98 19.50
N SER A 284 -12.66 30.21 19.46
CA SER A 284 -13.03 31.28 20.40
C SER A 284 -14.49 31.70 20.24
N ALA A 285 -14.98 31.79 18.99
CA ALA A 285 -16.36 32.11 18.69
C ALA A 285 -17.30 31.05 19.28
N LEU A 286 -16.99 29.77 19.11
CA LEU A 286 -17.80 28.71 19.73
C LEU A 286 -17.82 28.81 21.26
N ILE A 287 -16.66 29.01 21.90
CA ILE A 287 -16.58 29.14 23.36
C ILE A 287 -17.45 30.31 23.85
N SER A 288 -17.46 31.44 23.12
CA SER A 288 -18.31 32.59 23.46
C SER A 288 -19.81 32.32 23.31
N LEU A 289 -20.17 31.44 22.37
CA LEU A 289 -21.55 31.04 22.10
C LEU A 289 -22.05 29.99 23.11
N THR A 290 -21.15 29.19 23.68
CA THR A 290 -21.49 28.11 24.62
C THR A 290 -21.38 28.55 26.08
N LYS A 291 -20.64 29.62 26.39
CA LYS A 291 -20.61 30.21 27.73
C LYS A 291 -21.80 31.15 27.93
N GLY A 292 -22.51 31.00 29.05
CA GLY A 292 -23.49 31.99 29.50
C GLY A 292 -22.83 33.33 29.83
N ARG A 293 -23.60 34.40 29.92
CA ARG A 293 -23.13 35.63 30.57
C ARG A 293 -22.79 35.28 32.02
N GLU A 294 -21.52 35.39 32.41
CA GLU A 294 -21.19 35.59 33.82
C GLU A 294 -21.96 36.83 34.25
N ILE A 295 -22.94 36.64 35.14
CA ILE A 295 -23.52 37.76 35.87
C ILE A 295 -22.36 38.30 36.69
N ASP A 296 -21.98 39.56 36.44
CA ASP A 296 -21.16 40.38 37.33
C ASP A 296 -21.76 40.27 38.74
N GLU A 297 -21.22 39.41 39.60
CA GLU A 297 -21.35 39.58 41.05
C GLU A 297 -20.25 40.54 41.49
N GLN A 298 -20.53 41.84 41.26
CA GLN A 298 -20.21 42.84 42.28
C GLN A 298 -21.23 42.67 43.41
N ILE A 299 -20.75 42.24 44.59
CA ILE A 299 -20.93 42.84 45.93
C ILE A 299 -20.07 42.04 46.91
#